data_AF-A0A929DRD0-F1
#
_entry.id   AF-A0A929DRD0-F1
#
_cell.length_a   1.000
_cell.length_b   1.000
_cell.length_c   1.000
_cell.angle_alpha   90.00
_cell.angle_beta   90.00
_cell.angle_gamma   90.00
#
_symmetry.space_group_name_H-M   'P 1'
#
loop_
_entity.id
_entity.type
_entity.pdbx_description
1 polymer ?
#
loop_
_entity_poly.entity_id
_entity_poly.type
_entity_poly.pdbx_seq_one_letter_code
_entity_poly.pdbx_strand_id
1 'polypeptide(L)' 'MIATLEGILEYRGNDSIIINVGGIGFRVYVSGFTLGQLGAVEGKVILHTHLQLREDDVSLY' A
#
# COMPACT_ATOMS: atom_id res chain seq x y z
N MET A 1 0.45 13.58 6.96
CA MET A 1 0.17 12.21 7.42
C MET A 1 -0.73 11.54 6.38
N ILE A 2 -0.34 10.39 5.86
CA ILE A 2 -1.18 9.57 4.97
C ILE A 2 -1.74 8.45 5.83
N ALA A 3 -3.00 8.56 6.22
CA ALA A 3 -3.64 7.64 7.17
C ALA A 3 -4.45 6.54 6.49
N THR A 4 -4.84 6.74 5.24
CA THR A 4 -5.64 5.80 4.46
C THR A 4 -5.34 6.01 2.98
N LEU A 5 -5.30 4.91 2.23
CA LEU A 5 -5.26 4.90 0.77
C LEU A 5 -6.43 4.09 0.24
N GLU A 6 -7.14 4.66 -0.74
CA GLU A 6 -8.18 4.01 -1.52
C GLU A 6 -7.80 4.09 -2.99
N GLY A 7 -7.72 2.94 -3.65
CA GLY A 7 -7.25 2.89 -5.03
C GLY A 7 -7.29 1.48 -5.63
N ILE A 8 -6.53 1.30 -6.70
CA ILE A 8 -6.43 0.01 -7.41
C ILE A 8 -5.13 -0.69 -7.01
N LEU A 9 -5.21 -1.97 -6.65
CA LEU A 9 -4.04 -2.80 -6.41
C LEU A 9 -3.33 -3.07 -7.73
N GLU A 10 -2.22 -2.38 -7.98
CA GLU A 10 -1.47 -2.46 -9.24
C GLU A 10 -0.38 -3.53 -9.20
N TYR A 11 0.17 -3.81 -8.02
CA TYR A 11 1.22 -4.81 -7.85
C TYR A 11 1.20 -5.45 -6.46
N ARG A 12 1.57 -6.74 -6.41
CA ARG A 12 1.72 -7.52 -5.19
C ARG A 12 3.12 -8.14 -5.13
N GLY A 13 3.92 -7.70 -4.17
CA GLY A 13 5.23 -8.25 -3.84
C GLY A 13 5.17 -9.24 -2.67
N ASN A 14 6.33 -9.54 -2.11
CA ASN A 14 6.46 -10.49 -0.99
C ASN A 14 6.13 -9.87 0.38
N ASP A 15 6.41 -8.58 0.55
CA ASP A 15 6.28 -7.82 1.79
C ASP A 15 5.61 -6.44 1.58
N SER A 16 5.20 -6.16 0.36
CA SER A 16 4.71 -4.85 -0.06
C SER A 16 3.76 -4.96 -1.25
N ILE A 17 2.99 -3.90 -1.43
CA ILE A 17 2.07 -3.73 -2.57
C ILE A 17 2.21 -2.34 -3.16
N ILE A 18 1.68 -2.15 -4.36
CA ILE A 18 1.50 -0.83 -4.95
C ILE A 18 0.01 -0.57 -5.14
N ILE A 19 -0.47 0.55 -4.58
CA ILE A 19 -1.83 1.05 -4.80
C ILE A 19 -1.76 2.27 -5.70
N ASN A 20 -2.44 2.21 -6.82
CA ASN A 20 -2.65 3.35 -7.70
C ASN A 20 -3.80 4.21 -7.17
N VAL A 21 -3.49 5.45 -6.80
CA VAL A 21 -4.46 6.46 -6.38
C VAL A 21 -4.38 7.63 -7.36
N GLY A 22 -5.33 7.69 -8.30
CA GLY A 22 -5.42 8.80 -9.26
C GLY A 22 -4.21 8.95 -10.18
N GLY A 23 -3.54 7.85 -10.53
CA GLY A 23 -2.34 7.84 -11.37
C GLY A 23 -1.02 7.86 -10.59
N ILE A 24 -1.06 7.91 -9.25
CA ILE A 24 0.14 7.87 -8.40
C ILE A 24 0.23 6.50 -7.71
N GLY A 25 1.33 5.78 -7.94
CA GLY A 25 1.61 4.50 -7.30
C GLY A 25 2.23 4.67 -5.92
N PHE A 26 1.51 4.29 -4.88
CA PHE A 26 2.00 4.27 -3.50
C PHE A 26 2.47 2.87 -3.14
N ARG A 27 3.76 2.71 -2.84
CA ARG A 27 4.28 1.49 -2.24
C ARG A 27 3.94 1.45 -0.75
N VAL A 28 3.27 0.39 -0.31
CA VAL A 28 2.91 0.17 1.09
C VAL A 28 3.46 -1.18 1.53
N TYR A 29 4.23 -1.19 2.61
CA TYR A 29 4.74 -2.41 3.24
C TYR A 29 3.65 -3.03 4.10
N VAL A 30 3.39 -4.31 3.93
CA VAL A 30 2.28 -4.99 4.59
C VAL A 30 2.71 -6.34 5.13
N SER A 31 2.08 -6.77 6.24
CA SER A 31 2.32 -8.10 6.77
C SER A 31 1.87 -9.20 5.80
N GLY A 32 2.44 -10.41 5.93
CA GLY A 32 1.97 -11.58 5.18
C GLY A 32 0.49 -11.89 5.41
N PHE A 33 -0.03 -11.61 6.61
CA PHE A 33 -1.45 -11.73 6.93
C PHE A 33 -2.31 -10.76 6.11
N THR A 34 -1.91 -9.48 6.05
CA THR A 34 -2.58 -8.46 5.24
C THR A 34 -2.52 -8.83 3.76
N LEU A 35 -1.36 -9.26 3.25
CA LEU A 35 -1.23 -9.76 1.88
C LEU A 35 -2.24 -10.89 1.61
N GLY A 36 -2.37 -11.85 2.52
CA GLY A 36 -3.33 -12.95 2.41
C GLY A 36 -4.80 -12.51 2.28
N GLN A 37 -5.16 -11.33 2.80
CA GLN A 37 -6.51 -10.77 2.68
C GLN A 37 -6.72 -9.92 1.44
N LEU A 38 -5.66 -9.48 0.78
CA LEU A 38 -5.78 -8.69 -0.44
C LEU A 38 -6.31 -9.56 -1.59
N GLY A 39 -7.25 -8.97 -2.34
CA GLY A 39 -7.82 -9.57 -3.54
C GLY A 39 -6.83 -9.66 -4.70
N ALA A 40 -7.37 -9.87 -5.90
CA ALA A 40 -6.58 -9.89 -7.13
C ALA A 40 -6.03 -8.50 -7.47
N VAL A 41 -4.91 -8.48 -8.20
CA VAL A 41 -4.40 -7.28 -8.90
C VAL A 41 -5.50 -6.73 -9.83
N GLU A 42 -5.51 -5.43 -10.05
CA GLU A 42 -6.59 -4.65 -10.69
C GLU A 42 -7.87 -4.51 -9.84
N GLY A 43 -7.88 -5.08 -8.63
CA GLY A 43 -8.99 -4.92 -7.68
C GLY A 43 -8.93 -3.60 -6.91
N LYS A 44 -10.10 -3.06 -6.55
CA LYS A 44 -10.19 -1.90 -5.65
C LYS A 44 -9.87 -2.31 -4.22
N VAL A 45 -9.03 -1.54 -3.54
CA VAL A 45 -8.60 -1.77 -2.16
C VAL A 45 -8.65 -0.49 -1.34
N ILE A 46 -8.87 -0.66 -0.04
CA ILE A 46 -8.75 0.41 0.96
C ILE A 46 -7.84 -0.11 2.06
N LEU A 47 -6.79 0.65 2.38
CA LEU A 47 -5.88 0.34 3.48
C LEU A 47 -5.75 1.51 4.42
N HIS A 48 -5.77 1.23 5.71
CA HIS A 48 -5.25 2.15 6.71
C HIS A 48 -3.73 2.06 6.68
N THR A 49 -3.09 3.23 6.70
CA THR A 49 -1.64 3.32 6.57
C THR A 49 -1.03 4.12 7.71
N HIS A 50 0.21 3.80 8.03
CA HIS A 50 1.06 4.58 8.90
C HIS A 50 2.24 5.15 8.10
N LEU A 51 2.23 6.47 7.90
CA LEU A 51 3.35 7.18 7.30
C LEU A 51 4.48 7.33 8.31
N GLN A 52 5.60 6.66 8.05
CA GLN A 52 6.83 6.83 8.79
C GLN A 52 7.76 7.78 8.02
N LEU A 53 8.13 8.89 8.66
CA LEU A 53 9.09 9.86 8.15
C LEU A 53 10.36 9.78 9.00
N ARG A 54 11.50 9.49 8.37
CA ARG A 54 12.85 9.55 8.94
C ARG A 54 13.67 10.59 8.16
N GLU A 55 14.88 10.90 8.60
CA GLU A 55 15.73 11.89 7.91
C GLU A 55 16.10 11.47 6.49
N ASP A 56 16.22 10.17 6.25
CA ASP A 56 16.71 9.56 5.01
C ASP A 56 15.65 8.67 4.30
N ASP A 57 14.47 8.51 4.90
CA ASP A 57 13.45 7.57 4.41
C ASP A 57 12.02 8.07 4.61
N VAL A 58 11.16 7.77 3.64
CA VAL A 58 9.72 7.97 3.72
C VAL A 58 9.03 6.66 3.34
N SER A 59 8.43 6.02 4.33
CA SER A 59 7.81 4.71 4.17
C SER A 59 6.34 4.72 4.59
N LEU A 60 5.53 3.91 3.89
CA LEU A 60 4.14 3.62 4.24
C LEU A 60 4.02 2.17 4.66
N TYR A 61 3.35 1.94 5.79
CA TYR A 61 3.03 0.61 6.32
C TYR A 61 1.51 0.45 6.44
#